data_AF-A0A2V7XS74-F1
#
_entry.id   AF-A0A2V7XS74-F1
#
_cell.length_a   1.000
_cell.length_b   1.000
_cell.length_c   1.000
_cell.angle_alpha   90.00
_cell.angle_beta   90.00
_cell.angle_gamma   90.00
#
_symmetry.space_group_name_H-M   'P 1'
#
loop_
_entity.id
_entity.type
_entity.pdbx_description
1 polymer ?
#
loop_
_entity_poly.entity_id
_entity_poly.type
_entity_poly.pdbx_seq_one_letter_code
_entity_poly.pdbx_strand_id
1 'polypeptide(L)'
;MASEWTTVDTFVRDLGVLRAAAVRVRASAAAKAAIETAIREAAQAIDLTIDAPMNRERLDGAGAALQVASEVIVALDREIARSFRLRANASSLCERARQLIAQAGA
;
A
#
# COMPACT_ATOMS: atom_id res chain seq x y z
N MET A 1 30.27 -2.21 11.78
CA MET A 1 30.18 -3.39 10.88
C MET A 1 28.97 -4.27 11.19
N ALA A 2 28.81 -4.75 12.44
CA ALA A 2 27.63 -5.56 12.79
C ALA A 2 26.31 -4.77 12.74
N SER A 3 26.36 -3.47 13.08
CA SER A 3 25.20 -2.56 13.09
C SER A 3 24.59 -2.36 11.71
N GLU A 4 25.41 -2.11 10.69
CA GLU A 4 24.90 -1.74 9.37
C GLU A 4 24.32 -2.95 8.62
N TRP A 5 24.95 -4.11 8.75
CA TRP A 5 24.38 -5.37 8.23
C TRP A 5 23.05 -5.72 8.92
N THR A 6 22.92 -5.41 10.21
CA THR A 6 21.63 -5.55 10.93
C THR A 6 20.56 -4.63 10.33
N THR A 7 20.93 -3.42 9.89
CA THR A 7 20.01 -2.50 9.20
C THR A 7 19.57 -3.05 7.84
N VAL A 8 20.51 -3.57 7.04
CA VAL A 8 20.20 -4.19 5.75
C VAL A 8 19.26 -5.40 5.93
N ASP A 9 19.53 -6.26 6.91
CA ASP A 9 18.64 -7.39 7.24
C ASP A 9 17.23 -6.94 7.64
N THR A 10 17.13 -5.83 8.39
CA THR A 10 15.86 -5.23 8.76
C THR A 10 15.10 -4.77 7.51
N PHE A 11 15.77 -4.11 6.58
CA PHE A 11 15.14 -3.68 5.32
C PHE A 11 14.62 -4.86 4.48
N VAL A 12 15.40 -5.94 4.38
CA VAL A 12 14.96 -7.16 3.66
C VAL A 12 13.71 -7.76 4.31
N ARG A 13 13.68 -7.80 5.65
CA ARG A 13 12.50 -8.28 6.40
C ARG A 13 11.29 -7.38 6.17
N ASP A 14 11.46 -6.07 6.24
CA ASP A 14 10.39 -5.09 6.05
C ASP A 14 9.83 -5.15 4.63
N LEU A 15 10.68 -5.30 3.62
CA LEU A 15 10.25 -5.54 2.24
C LEU A 15 9.38 -6.80 2.12
N GLY A 16 9.74 -7.87 2.85
CA GLY A 16 8.92 -9.08 2.93
C GLY A 16 7.53 -8.84 3.53
N VAL A 17 7.45 -8.03 4.59
CA VAL A 17 6.19 -7.61 5.21
C VAL A 17 5.34 -6.80 4.23
N LEU A 18 5.93 -5.85 3.51
CA LEU A 18 5.24 -5.02 2.51
C LEU A 18 4.72 -5.86 1.35
N ARG A 19 5.49 -6.84 0.85
CA ARG A 19 5.03 -7.79 -0.17
C ARG A 19 3.82 -8.60 0.31
N ALA A 20 3.85 -9.09 1.55
CA ALA A 20 2.73 -9.82 2.11
C ALA A 20 1.48 -8.94 2.29
N ALA A 21 1.65 -7.68 2.68
CA ALA A 21 0.57 -6.71 2.79
C ALA A 21 -0.04 -6.39 1.42
N ALA A 22 0.78 -6.15 0.41
CA ALA A 22 0.36 -5.87 -0.97
C ALA A 22 -0.55 -6.94 -1.56
N VAL A 23 -0.24 -8.22 -1.32
CA VAL A 23 -1.06 -9.36 -1.80
C VAL A 23 -2.48 -9.34 -1.21
N ARG A 24 -2.66 -8.79 0.00
CA ARG A 24 -3.96 -8.72 0.67
C ARG A 24 -4.82 -7.56 0.17
N VAL A 25 -4.23 -6.54 -0.43
CA VAL A 25 -4.96 -5.39 -0.96
C VAL A 25 -5.75 -5.84 -2.19
N ARG A 26 -7.09 -5.78 -2.12
CA ARG A 26 -7.99 -6.05 -3.26
C ARG A 26 -8.05 -4.86 -4.22
N ALA A 27 -6.89 -4.44 -4.68
CA ALA A 27 -6.70 -3.28 -5.54
C ALA A 27 -7.20 -3.51 -6.97
N SER A 28 -7.60 -2.40 -7.62
CA SER A 28 -7.78 -2.35 -9.08
C SER A 28 -6.46 -2.63 -9.79
N ALA A 29 -6.50 -2.95 -11.08
CA ALA A 29 -5.28 -3.22 -11.86
C ALA A 29 -4.26 -2.06 -11.81
N ALA A 30 -4.74 -0.82 -11.94
CA ALA A 30 -3.89 0.37 -11.85
C ALA A 30 -3.27 0.53 -10.44
N ALA A 31 -4.05 0.30 -9.39
CA ALA A 31 -3.55 0.37 -8.01
C ALA A 31 -2.54 -0.76 -7.71
N LYS A 32 -2.73 -1.96 -8.26
CA LYS A 32 -1.74 -3.04 -8.18
C LYS A 32 -0.44 -2.66 -8.85
N ALA A 33 -0.48 -2.07 -10.05
CA ALA A 33 0.72 -1.62 -10.75
C ALA A 33 1.49 -0.55 -9.94
N ALA A 34 0.78 0.37 -9.27
CA ALA A 34 1.40 1.36 -8.40
C ALA A 34 2.09 0.71 -7.18
N ILE A 35 1.43 -0.24 -6.51
CA ILE A 35 2.01 -1.01 -5.39
C ILE A 35 3.25 -1.79 -5.85
N GLU A 36 3.16 -2.49 -6.98
CA GLU A 36 4.28 -3.26 -7.53
C GLU A 36 5.47 -2.38 -7.90
N THR A 37 5.21 -1.18 -8.42
CA THR A 37 6.25 -0.19 -8.73
C THR A 37 6.95 0.26 -7.45
N ALA A 38 6.19 0.66 -6.43
CA ALA A 38 6.77 1.11 -5.17
C ALA A 38 7.60 0.01 -4.47
N ILE A 39 7.12 -1.24 -4.48
CA ILE A 39 7.88 -2.38 -3.93
C ILE A 39 9.16 -2.65 -4.72
N ARG A 40 9.11 -2.50 -6.05
CA ARG A 40 10.29 -2.68 -6.91
C ARG A 40 11.34 -1.62 -6.65
N GLU A 41 10.93 -0.36 -6.53
CA GLU A 41 11.82 0.76 -6.19
C GLU A 41 12.45 0.57 -4.81
N ALA A 42 11.67 0.15 -3.81
CA ALA A 42 12.21 -0.19 -2.49
C ALA A 42 13.22 -1.35 -2.55
N ALA A 43 12.92 -2.41 -3.31
CA ALA A 43 13.86 -3.53 -3.49
C ALA A 43 15.18 -3.07 -4.13
N GLN A 44 15.11 -2.25 -5.18
CA GLN A 44 16.30 -1.71 -5.84
C GLN A 44 17.14 -0.84 -4.90
N ALA A 45 16.49 -0.01 -4.08
CA ALA A 45 17.19 0.82 -3.10
C ALA A 45 17.91 -0.04 -2.04
N ILE A 46 17.29 -1.15 -1.60
CA ILE A 46 17.90 -2.11 -0.68
C ILE A 46 19.08 -2.83 -1.34
N ASP A 47 18.96 -3.26 -2.59
CA ASP A 47 20.05 -3.93 -3.31
C ASP A 47 21.32 -3.05 -3.36
N LEU A 48 21.15 -1.74 -3.55
CA LEU A 48 22.27 -0.79 -3.51
C LEU A 48 22.98 -0.73 -2.14
N THR A 49 22.27 -1.04 -1.04
CA THR A 49 22.86 -1.12 0.30
C THR A 49 23.69 -2.39 0.50
N ILE A 50 23.37 -3.49 -0.19
CA ILE A 50 24.14 -4.74 -0.11
C ILE A 50 25.55 -4.54 -0.67
N ASP A 51 25.67 -3.78 -1.76
CA ASP A 51 26.96 -3.48 -2.40
C ASP A 51 27.81 -2.48 -1.60
N ALA A 52 27.19 -1.65 -0.75
CA ALA A 52 27.88 -0.66 0.06
C ALA A 52 27.17 -0.42 1.40
N PRO A 53 27.24 -1.38 2.35
CA PRO A 53 26.46 -1.34 3.59
C PRO A 53 26.91 -0.24 4.55
N MET A 54 28.11 0.32 4.36
CA MET A 54 28.60 1.44 5.17
C MET A 54 28.19 2.81 4.61
N ASN A 55 27.57 2.86 3.42
CA ASN A 55 27.16 4.11 2.80
C ASN A 55 25.82 4.57 3.40
N ARG A 56 25.90 5.57 4.27
CA ARG A 56 24.74 6.12 4.97
C ARG A 56 23.67 6.70 4.04
N GLU A 57 24.06 7.36 2.95
CA GLU A 57 23.10 7.91 1.99
C GLU A 57 22.27 6.80 1.32
N ARG A 58 22.90 5.65 1.05
CA ARG A 58 22.18 4.48 0.51
C ARG A 58 21.24 3.86 1.54
N LEU A 59 21.67 3.76 2.79
CA LEU A 59 20.81 3.27 3.88
C LEU A 59 19.59 4.19 4.09
N ASP A 60 19.81 5.51 4.12
CA ASP A 60 18.74 6.50 4.25
C ASP A 60 17.79 6.45 3.04
N GLY A 61 18.32 6.31 1.83
CA GLY A 61 17.54 6.15 0.60
C GLY A 61 16.69 4.87 0.60
N ALA A 62 17.24 3.74 1.05
CA ALA A 62 16.50 2.48 1.19
C ALA A 62 15.37 2.58 2.22
N GLY A 63 15.64 3.22 3.37
CA GLY A 63 14.64 3.50 4.39
C GLY A 63 13.49 4.37 3.85
N ALA A 64 13.81 5.43 3.12
CA ALA A 64 12.81 6.30 2.50
C ALA A 64 11.97 5.56 1.45
N ALA A 65 12.59 4.72 0.61
CA ALA A 65 11.88 3.94 -0.39
C ALA A 65 10.90 2.92 0.24
N LEU A 66 11.32 2.25 1.33
CA LEU A 66 10.43 1.38 2.11
C LEU A 66 9.25 2.14 2.72
N GLN A 67 9.50 3.34 3.25
CA GLN A 67 8.44 4.18 3.81
C GLN A 67 7.43 4.57 2.74
N VAL A 68 7.88 5.02 1.57
CA VAL A 68 7.01 5.36 0.44
C VAL A 68 6.17 4.16 0.01
N ALA A 69 6.77 2.97 -0.11
CA ALA A 69 6.04 1.76 -0.46
C ALA A 69 4.94 1.41 0.57
N SER A 70 5.23 1.59 1.86
CA SER A 70 4.25 1.42 2.94
C SER A 70 3.09 2.42 2.82
N GLU A 71 3.41 3.70 2.60
CA GLU A 71 2.41 4.77 2.45
C GLU A 71 1.50 4.54 1.24
N VAL A 72 2.05 4.11 0.10
CA VAL A 72 1.29 3.75 -1.10
C VAL A 72 0.30 2.62 -0.82
N ILE A 73 0.75 1.55 -0.17
CA ILE A 73 -0.11 0.41 0.19
C ILE A 73 -1.25 0.87 1.11
N VAL A 74 -0.95 1.65 2.15
CA VAL A 74 -1.95 2.15 3.11
C VAL A 74 -2.94 3.12 2.45
N ALA A 75 -2.47 4.03 1.61
CA ALA A 75 -3.34 4.99 0.92
C ALA A 75 -4.33 4.28 -0.01
N LEU A 76 -3.86 3.27 -0.75
CA LEU A 76 -4.70 2.52 -1.68
C LEU A 76 -5.71 1.63 -0.94
N ASP A 77 -5.31 0.98 0.15
CA ASP A 77 -6.24 0.21 1.00
C ASP A 77 -7.37 1.10 1.54
N ARG A 78 -7.03 2.30 2.03
CA ARG A 78 -8.01 3.29 2.53
C ARG A 78 -8.98 3.75 1.43
N GLU A 79 -8.48 4.01 0.23
CA GLU A 79 -9.34 4.44 -0.89
C GLU A 79 -10.28 3.32 -1.36
N ILE A 80 -9.82 2.07 -1.35
CA ILE A 80 -10.65 0.90 -1.63
C ILE A 80 -11.77 0.79 -0.58
N ALA A 81 -11.43 0.87 0.71
CA ALA A 81 -12.41 0.84 1.80
C ALA A 81 -13.41 2.00 1.72
N ARG A 82 -12.96 3.19 1.34
CA ARG A 82 -13.81 4.36 1.09
C ARG A 82 -14.78 4.11 -0.06
N SER A 83 -14.28 3.62 -1.19
CA SER A 83 -15.08 3.28 -2.37
C SER A 83 -16.17 2.25 -2.06
N PHE A 84 -15.86 1.22 -1.28
CA PHE A 84 -16.86 0.24 -0.83
C PHE A 84 -17.96 0.87 0.03
N ARG A 85 -17.59 1.71 0.99
CA ARG A 85 -18.57 2.42 1.84
C ARG A 85 -19.50 3.33 1.02
N LEU A 86 -18.94 4.07 0.06
CA LEU A 86 -19.73 4.94 -0.81
C LEU A 86 -20.75 4.15 -1.64
N ARG A 87 -20.37 3.00 -2.20
CA ARG A 87 -21.29 2.14 -2.96
C ARG A 87 -22.39 1.53 -2.11
N ALA A 88 -22.06 1.10 -0.88
CA ALA A 88 -23.06 0.59 0.06
C ALA A 88 -24.07 1.68 0.44
N ASN A 89 -23.59 2.88 0.76
CA ASN A 89 -24.44 4.03 1.09
C ASN A 89 -25.35 4.43 -0.08
N ALA A 90 -24.80 4.48 -1.30
CA ALA A 90 -25.59 4.77 -2.50
C ALA A 90 -26.70 3.73 -2.73
N SER A 91 -26.39 2.44 -2.55
CA SER A 91 -27.37 1.36 -2.68
C SER A 91 -28.51 1.50 -1.67
N SER A 92 -28.17 1.77 -0.40
CA SER A 92 -29.15 2.00 0.67
C SER A 92 -30.02 3.24 0.40
N LEU A 93 -29.42 4.32 -0.12
CA LEU A 93 -30.16 5.54 -0.48
C LEU A 93 -31.15 5.28 -1.63
N CYS A 94 -30.73 4.56 -2.67
CA CYS A 94 -31.60 4.20 -3.78
C CYS A 94 -32.76 3.31 -3.33
N GLU A 95 -32.50 2.33 -2.46
CA GLU A 95 -33.55 1.47 -1.90
C GLU A 95 -34.56 2.28 -1.10
N ARG A 96 -34.09 3.16 -0.21
CA ARG A 96 -34.95 4.04 0.58
C ARG A 96 -35.77 4.99 -0.31
N ALA A 97 -35.17 5.54 -1.36
CA ALA A 97 -35.88 6.37 -2.31
C ALA A 97 -37.02 5.61 -3.01
N ARG A 98 -36.78 4.36 -3.45
CA ARG A 98 -37.83 3.51 -4.04
C ARG A 98 -38.97 3.22 -3.06
N GLN A 99 -38.65 2.94 -1.79
CA GLN A 99 -39.66 2.72 -0.76
C GLN A 99 -40.54 3.95 -0.54
N LEU A 100 -39.95 5.14 -0.49
CA LEU A 100 -40.68 6.40 -0.35
C LEU A 100 -41.57 6.69 -1.56
N ILE A 101 -41.08 6.43 -2.77
CA ILE A 101 -41.88 6.58 -4.01
C ILE A 101 -43.08 5.61 -3.99
N ALA A 102 -42.87 4.36 -3.59
CA ALA A 102 -43.94 3.37 -3.49
C ALA A 102 -45.00 3.74 -2.44
N GLN A 103 -44.59 4.35 -1.32
CA GLN A 103 -45.51 4.81 -0.28
C GLN A 103 -46.31 6.05 -0.68
N ALA A 104 -45.73 6.96 -1.48
CA ALA A 104 -46.40 8.17 -1.94
C ALA A 104 -47.35 7.93 -3.13
N GLY A 105 -47.15 6.83 -3.87
CA GLY A 105 -48.02 6.41 -4.98
C GLY A 105 -49.14 5.44 -4.59
N ALA A 106 -49.22 5.05 -3.31
CA ALA A 106 -50.28 4.22 -2.73
C ALA A 106 -51.28 5.09 -1.94
#